data_AF-A0A9E2KD41-F1
#
_entry.id   AF-A0A9E2KD41-F1
#
_cell.length_a   1.000
_cell.length_b   1.000
_cell.length_c   1.000
_cell.angle_alpha   90.00
_cell.angle_beta   90.00
_cell.angle_gamma   90.00
#
_symmetry.space_group_name_H-M   'P 1'
#
loop_
_entity.id
_entity.type
_entity.pdbx_description
1 polymer ?
#
loop_
_entity_poly.entity_id
_entity_poly.type
_entity_poly.pdbx_seq_one_letter_code
_entity_poly.pdbx_strand_id
1 'polypeptide(L)'
;MLQPSYTQIMQKLNAEGESKLTSRYSIVIAAAKRARNIIDVINEQAAATKEADKSGERTISPERMKEANELNELLKSKKPISIAVDEIYEGKMRMKEYHAPLEEDEVTEE
;
A
#
# COMPACT_ATOMS: atom_id res chain seq x y z
N MET A 1 20.14 -2.12 8.66
CA MET A 1 18.84 -2.56 9.19
C MET A 1 17.76 -1.88 8.37
N LEU A 2 16.61 -2.52 8.10
CA LEU A 2 15.46 -1.80 7.52
C LEU A 2 15.08 -0.69 8.50
N GLN A 3 15.01 0.53 7.98
CA GLN A 3 14.56 1.70 8.71
C GLN A 3 13.30 2.19 8.00
N PRO A 4 12.17 2.34 8.69
CA PRO A 4 11.90 2.04 10.12
C PRO A 4 11.88 0.54 10.46
N SER A 5 12.01 0.22 11.76
CA SER A 5 11.92 -1.15 12.25
C SER A 5 10.48 -1.67 12.26
N TYR A 6 10.30 -2.99 12.18
CA TYR A 6 8.97 -3.63 12.26
C TYR A 6 8.18 -3.24 13.51
N THR A 7 8.85 -3.11 14.65
CA THR A 7 8.20 -2.71 15.92
C THR A 7 7.65 -1.29 15.82
N GLN A 8 8.42 -0.36 15.25
CA GLN A 8 7.99 1.03 15.06
C GLN A 8 6.80 1.12 14.10
N ILE A 9 6.84 0.38 12.99
CA ILE A 9 5.73 0.32 12.04
C ILE A 9 4.46 -0.22 12.72
N MET A 10 4.57 -1.34 13.44
CA MET A 10 3.44 -1.97 14.11
C MET A 10 2.84 -1.07 15.20
N GLN A 11 3.67 -0.42 16.02
CA GLN A 11 3.19 0.51 17.05
C GLN A 11 2.43 1.68 16.44
N LYS A 12 2.96 2.29 15.37
CA LYS A 12 2.31 3.42 14.72
C LYS A 12 1.00 3.01 14.05
N LEU A 13 1.01 1.93 13.28
CA LEU A 13 -0.21 1.44 12.62
C LEU A 13 -1.30 1.02 13.60
N ASN A 14 -0.93 0.40 14.73
CA ASN A 14 -1.91 0.02 15.77
C ASN A 14 -2.41 1.21 16.60
N ALA A 15 -1.67 2.32 16.64
CA ALA A 15 -2.12 3.55 17.28
C ALA A 15 -3.12 4.33 16.39
N GLU A 16 -2.98 4.24 15.07
CA GLU A 16 -3.82 4.95 14.10
C GLU A 16 -4.95 4.07 13.50
N GLY A 17 -4.89 2.76 13.73
CA GLY A 17 -5.76 1.74 13.14
C GLY A 17 -6.92 1.31 14.05
N GLU A 18 -8.04 0.95 13.41
CA GLU A 18 -9.22 0.38 14.11
C GLU A 18 -9.01 -1.10 14.49
N SER A 19 -8.28 -1.84 13.65
CA SER A 19 -7.91 -3.25 13.88
C SER A 19 -6.46 -3.36 14.30
N LYS A 20 -6.17 -4.14 15.34
CA LYS A 20 -4.79 -4.41 15.77
C LYS A 20 -4.11 -5.35 14.79
N LEU A 21 -3.04 -4.90 14.16
CA LEU A 21 -2.08 -5.77 13.47
C LEU A 21 -1.35 -6.62 14.49
N THR A 22 -1.44 -7.94 14.29
CA THR A 22 -0.85 -8.94 15.18
C THR A 22 0.44 -9.52 14.61
N SER A 23 0.60 -9.47 13.28
CA SER A 23 1.65 -10.21 12.58
C SER A 23 2.59 -9.31 11.77
N ARG A 24 3.89 -9.61 11.82
CA ARG A 24 4.89 -8.98 10.94
C ARG A 24 4.68 -9.34 9.46
N TYR A 25 4.10 -10.51 9.19
CA TYR A 25 3.82 -10.95 7.82
C TYR A 25 2.79 -10.04 7.15
N SER A 26 1.85 -9.47 7.90
CA SER A 26 0.86 -8.53 7.37
C SER A 26 1.51 -7.28 6.81
N ILE A 27 2.52 -6.74 7.49
CA ILE A 27 3.32 -5.59 7.02
C ILE A 27 4.06 -5.97 5.73
N VAL A 28 4.69 -7.15 5.68
CA VAL A 28 5.43 -7.62 4.49
C VAL A 28 4.49 -7.80 3.30
N ILE A 29 3.33 -8.43 3.49
CA ILE A 29 2.33 -8.66 2.44
C ILE A 29 1.78 -7.32 1.94
N ALA A 30 1.46 -6.39 2.84
CA ALA A 30 0.96 -5.07 2.48
C ALA A 30 2.01 -4.27 1.68
N ALA A 31 3.25 -4.22 2.15
CA ALA A 31 4.35 -3.55 1.45
C ALA A 31 4.59 -4.18 0.06
N ALA A 32 4.55 -5.51 -0.05
CA ALA A 32 4.73 -6.20 -1.33
C ALA A 32 3.56 -5.96 -2.31
N LYS A 33 2.32 -5.86 -1.81
CA LYS A 33 1.15 -5.52 -2.64
C LYS A 33 1.23 -4.08 -3.15
N ARG A 34 1.58 -3.13 -2.29
CA ARG A 34 1.74 -1.73 -2.71
C ARG A 34 2.91 -1.56 -3.68
N ALA A 35 4.05 -2.20 -3.42
CA ALA A 35 5.18 -2.16 -4.34
C ALA A 35 4.81 -2.61 -5.77
N ARG A 36 3.95 -3.64 -5.90
CA ARG A 36 3.42 -4.07 -7.19
C ARG A 36 2.51 -3.01 -7.81
N ASN A 37 1.56 -2.48 -7.04
CA ASN A 37 0.65 -1.45 -7.52
C ASN A 37 1.39 -0.18 -8.01
N ILE A 38 2.49 0.23 -7.35
CA ILE A 38 3.35 1.33 -7.82
C ILE A 38 3.87 1.05 -9.24
N ILE A 39 4.34 -0.17 -9.49
CA ILE A 39 4.85 -0.58 -10.80
C ILE A 39 3.72 -0.60 -11.84
N ASP A 40 2.55 -1.11 -11.47
CA ASP A 40 1.38 -1.19 -12.35
C ASP A 40 0.94 0.22 -12.79
N VAL A 41 0.82 1.16 -11.86
CA VAL A 41 0.44 2.57 -12.14
C VAL A 41 1.39 3.22 -13.14
N ILE A 42 2.69 2.93 -13.05
CA ILE A 42 3.69 3.50 -13.95
C ILE A 42 3.63 2.88 -15.35
N ASN A 43 3.41 1.57 -15.41
CA ASN A 43 3.23 0.88 -16.68
C ASN A 43 1.96 1.38 -17.40
N GLU A 44 0.87 1.59 -16.66
CA GLU A 44 -0.36 2.19 -17.18
C GLU A 44 -0.11 3.61 -17.70
N GLN A 45 0.62 4.45 -16.96
CA GLN A 45 0.99 5.79 -17.42
C GLN A 45 1.83 5.74 -18.71
N ALA A 46 2.81 4.84 -18.78
CA ALA A 46 3.66 4.66 -19.95
C ALA A 46 2.91 4.10 -21.16
N ALA A 47 1.84 3.33 -20.95
CA ALA A 47 0.94 2.87 -22.00
C ALA A 47 0.05 4.02 -22.50
N ALA A 48 -0.55 4.79 -21.59
CA ALA A 48 -1.43 5.90 -21.93
C ALA A 48 -0.71 7.04 -22.67
N THR A 49 0.57 7.33 -22.36
CA THR A 49 1.35 8.30 -23.15
C THR A 49 1.59 7.81 -24.58
N LYS A 50 1.88 6.52 -24.78
CA LYS A 50 2.02 5.91 -26.11
C LYS A 50 0.71 5.85 -26.89
N GLU A 51 -0.42 5.67 -26.22
CA GLU A 51 -1.74 5.65 -26.85
C GLU A 51 -2.25 7.05 -27.17
N ALA A 52 -1.90 8.06 -26.35
CA ALA A 52 -2.18 9.46 -26.66
C ALA A 52 -1.47 9.91 -27.95
N ASP A 53 -0.25 9.44 -28.20
CA ASP A 53 0.48 9.71 -29.45
C ASP A 53 -0.19 9.07 -30.69
N LYS A 54 -1.04 8.05 -30.51
CA LYS A 54 -1.69 7.30 -31.60
C LYS A 54 -3.17 7.62 -31.82
N SER A 55 -3.91 7.91 -30.75
CA SER A 55 -5.38 8.06 -30.78
C SER A 55 -5.88 9.42 -30.28
N GLY A 56 -5.00 10.23 -29.66
CA GLY A 56 -5.34 11.57 -29.16
C GLY A 56 -6.25 11.60 -27.91
N GLU A 57 -6.78 10.45 -27.47
CA GLU A 57 -7.73 10.38 -26.35
C GLU A 57 -7.01 9.92 -25.07
N ARG A 58 -7.07 10.73 -24.01
CA ARG A 58 -6.45 10.44 -22.70
C ARG A 58 -7.47 9.81 -21.77
N THR A 59 -7.36 8.51 -21.55
CA THR A 59 -8.30 7.73 -20.72
C THR A 59 -8.00 7.79 -19.21
N ILE A 60 -6.90 8.42 -18.80
CA ILE A 60 -6.48 8.50 -17.39
C ILE A 60 -6.99 9.79 -16.74
N SER A 61 -7.61 9.66 -15.56
CA SER A 61 -7.99 10.78 -14.70
C SER A 61 -6.79 11.66 -14.30
N PRO A 62 -6.94 12.99 -14.18
CA PRO A 62 -5.83 13.90 -13.87
C PRO A 62 -5.12 13.57 -12.53
N GLU A 63 -5.85 13.04 -11.55
CA GLU A 63 -5.31 12.66 -10.24
C GLU A 63 -4.31 11.49 -10.33
N ARG A 64 -4.68 10.42 -11.04
CA ARG A 64 -3.79 9.28 -11.26
C ARG A 64 -2.54 9.64 -12.07
N MET A 65 -2.66 10.57 -13.02
CA MET A 65 -1.48 11.08 -13.74
C MET A 65 -0.52 11.82 -12.81
N LYS A 66 -1.05 12.59 -11.85
CA LYS A 66 -0.24 13.27 -10.85
C LYS A 66 0.46 12.27 -9.92
N GLU A 67 -0.27 11.29 -9.40
CA GLU A 67 0.29 10.20 -8.58
C GLU A 67 1.41 9.46 -9.32
N ALA A 68 1.17 9.08 -10.58
CA ALA A 68 2.13 8.34 -11.38
C ALA A 68 3.42 9.15 -11.65
N ASN A 69 3.31 10.47 -11.87
CA ASN A 69 4.48 11.35 -11.98
C ASN A 69 5.28 11.44 -10.68
N GLU A 70 4.61 11.59 -9.54
CA GLU A 70 5.25 11.64 -8.22
C GLU A 70 5.97 10.32 -7.91
N LEU A 71 5.33 9.18 -8.19
CA LEU A 71 5.93 7.85 -8.03
C LEU A 71 7.12 7.63 -8.96
N ASN A 72 7.05 8.10 -10.20
CA ASN A 72 8.17 8.03 -11.15
C ASN A 72 9.39 8.81 -10.66
N GLU A 73 9.19 9.96 -10.04
CA GLU A 73 10.29 10.74 -9.46
C GLU A 73 10.92 10.00 -8.28
N LEU A 74 10.10 9.44 -7.39
CA LEU A 74 10.58 8.68 -6.23
C LEU A 74 11.37 7.43 -6.63
N LEU A 75 10.96 6.73 -7.70
CA LEU A 75 11.62 5.52 -8.17
C LEU A 75 12.99 5.73 -8.80
N LYS A 76 13.33 6.96 -9.20
CA LYS A 76 14.70 7.29 -9.61
C LYS A 76 15.69 7.09 -8.46
N SER A 77 15.24 7.23 -7.21
CA SER A 77 16.09 7.21 -6.01
C SER A 77 15.86 6.01 -5.09
N LYS A 78 14.63 5.48 -5.01
CA LYS A 78 14.24 4.43 -4.07
C LYS A 78 13.65 3.22 -4.79
N LYS A 79 13.83 2.04 -4.21
CA LYS A 79 13.15 0.83 -4.70
C LYS A 79 11.65 0.89 -4.38
N PRO A 80 10.77 0.28 -5.21
CA PRO A 80 9.32 0.28 -4.97
C PRO A 80 8.91 -0.21 -3.58
N ILE A 81 9.57 -1.26 -3.09
CA ILE A 81 9.35 -1.80 -1.74
C ILE A 81 9.70 -0.79 -0.64
N SER A 82 10.76 -0.01 -0.85
CA SER A 82 11.16 1.01 0.13
C SER A 82 10.15 2.14 0.19
N ILE A 83 9.64 2.57 -0.98
CA ILE A 83 8.58 3.58 -1.06
C ILE A 83 7.33 3.08 -0.33
N ALA A 84 6.93 1.83 -0.56
CA ALA A 84 5.77 1.24 0.11
C ALA A 84 5.94 1.20 1.65
N VAL A 85 7.13 0.86 2.15
CA VAL A 85 7.42 0.85 3.60
C VAL A 85 7.37 2.26 4.19
N ASP A 86 7.89 3.25 3.46
CA ASP A 86 7.82 4.66 3.87
C ASP A 86 6.37 5.16 3.90
N GLU A 87 5.58 4.88 2.86
CA GLU A 87 4.14 5.25 2.82
C GLU A 87 3.34 4.62 3.96
N ILE A 88 3.63 3.35 4.28
CA ILE A 88 3.05 2.65 5.41
C ILE A 88 3.41 3.35 6.73
N TYR A 89 4.68 3.69 6.91
CA TYR A 89 5.14 4.35 8.13
C TYR A 89 4.65 5.79 8.26
N GLU A 90 4.47 6.51 7.15
CA GLU A 90 3.93 7.87 7.13
C GLU A 90 2.42 7.91 7.40
N GLY A 91 1.74 6.76 7.40
CA GLY A 91 0.28 6.67 7.59
C GLY A 91 -0.51 7.00 6.31
N LYS A 92 0.18 7.08 5.15
CA LYS A 92 -0.47 7.25 3.84
C LYS A 92 -1.27 6.01 3.43
N MET A 93 -0.97 4.87 4.05
CA MET A 93 -1.70 3.61 3.87
C MET A 93 -2.29 3.11 5.17
N ARG A 94 -3.55 2.67 5.12
CA ARG A 94 -4.21 1.98 6.23
C ARG A 94 -4.33 0.49 5.92
N MET A 95 -4.08 -0.35 6.92
CA MET A 95 -4.23 -1.80 6.82
C MET A 95 -5.33 -2.28 7.76
N LYS A 96 -6.02 -3.35 7.37
CA LYS A 96 -6.92 -4.09 8.25
C LYS A 96 -6.59 -5.57 8.16
N GLU A 97 -6.36 -6.21 9.30
CA GLU A 97 -6.33 -7.67 9.37
C GLU A 97 -7.78 -8.16 9.47
N TYR A 98 -8.14 -9.15 8.64
CA TYR A 98 -9.40 -9.84 8.82
C TYR A 98 -9.25 -10.82 9.98
N HIS A 99 -10.12 -10.68 10.97
CA HIS A 99 -10.27 -11.68 12.03
C HIS A 99 -11.66 -12.29 11.82
N ALA A 100 -11.70 -13.61 11.65
CA ALA A 100 -12.97 -14.31 11.67
C ALA A 100 -13.63 -14.02 13.03
N PRO A 101 -14.93 -13.68 13.07
CA PRO A 101 -15.66 -13.64 14.33
C PRO A 101 -15.46 -14.99 15.02
N LEU A 102 -15.01 -14.98 16.27
CA LEU A 102 -15.11 -16.17 17.09
C LEU A 102 -16.61 -16.37 17.32
N GLU A 103 -17.13 -17.54 16.94
CA GLU A 103 -18.44 -17.97 17.40
C GLU A 103 -18.37 -17.90 18.94
N GLU A 104 -19.21 -17.05 19.54
CA GLU A 104 -19.37 -17.08 20.98
C GLU A 104 -19.97 -18.45 21.28
N ASP A 105 -19.15 -19.37 21.82
CA ASP A 105 -19.66 -20.58 22.44
C ASP A 105 -20.67 -20.10 23.49
N GLU A 106 -21.96 -20.24 23.21
CA GLU A 106 -23.02 -20.06 24.19
C GLU A 106 -22.65 -20.97 25.36
N VAL A 107 -22.14 -20.38 26.43
CA VAL A 107 -21.92 -21.08 27.69
C VAL A 107 -23.33 -21.39 28.20
N THR A 108 -23.84 -22.57 27.82
CA THR A 108 -25.00 -23.16 28.47
C THR A 108 -24.57 -23.47 29.89
N GLU A 109 -24.84 -22.55 30.81
CA GLU A 109 -24.83 -22.83 32.24
C GLU A 109 -25.95 -23.86 32.50
N GLU A 110 -25.55 -25.11 32.77
CA GLU A 110 -26.37 -26.12 33.48
C GLU A 110 -25.97 -26.16 34.97
#